data_AF-A0AAU4SZC1-F1
#
_entry.id   AF-A0AAU4SZC1-F1
#
_cell.length_a   1.000
_cell.length_b   1.000
_cell.length_c   1.000
_cell.angle_alpha   90.00
_cell.angle_beta   90.00
_cell.angle_gamma   90.00
#
_symmetry.space_group_name_H-M   'P 1'
#
loop_
_entity.id
_entity.type
_entity.pdbx_description
1 polymer ?
#
loop_
_entity_poly.entity_id
_entity_poly.type
_entity_poly.pdbx_seq_one_letter_code
_entity_poly.pdbx_strand_id
1 'polypeptide(L)'
;MGLRRHLKKLLNKVEQDDQSITEFTLPGFAEPELHYTTDIPWPSMWAFARFAYISEQYGYRYGGLNPDLVGTGRPFFIFRRLPDARLRAEQAHARFPKALSGGQLPGMRPWPFPVLSQPEVRREVKLLHARIRVDYFSVLGRQRLKPWFIAIGVVSLALIVVNGQFNSAGVLFAAGAAVTLSALLVTSRMLMRRRLMAYQRMLDRAGITWRPGCQPDN
;
A
#
# COMPACT_ATOMS: atom_id res chain seq x y z
N MET A 1 -5.51 9.78 11.47
CA MET A 1 -4.91 10.88 10.66
C MET A 1 -5.48 10.80 9.24
N GLY A 2 -5.87 11.94 8.65
CA GLY A 2 -6.83 11.98 7.54
C GLY A 2 -6.24 12.20 6.14
N LEU A 3 -6.97 11.71 5.12
CA LEU A 3 -6.59 11.72 3.70
C LEU A 3 -6.10 13.07 3.17
N ARG A 4 -6.74 14.13 3.65
CA ARG A 4 -6.44 15.51 3.24
C ARG A 4 -5.07 15.99 3.68
N ARG A 5 -4.54 15.52 4.81
CA ARG A 5 -3.19 15.92 5.27
C ARG A 5 -2.11 15.35 4.35
N HIS A 6 -2.24 14.10 3.93
CA HIS A 6 -1.30 13.49 2.98
C HIS A 6 -1.44 14.08 1.59
N LEU A 7 -2.66 14.40 1.15
CA LEU A 7 -2.86 15.12 -0.10
C LEU A 7 -2.23 16.52 -0.07
N LYS A 8 -2.40 17.26 1.03
CA LYS A 8 -1.74 18.55 1.22
C LYS A 8 -0.21 18.42 1.22
N LYS A 9 0.34 17.40 1.89
CA LYS A 9 1.79 17.13 1.85
C LYS A 9 2.29 16.81 0.44
N LEU A 10 1.55 15.98 -0.31
CA LEU A 10 1.88 15.66 -1.69
C LEU A 10 1.86 16.93 -2.53
N LEU A 11 0.80 17.74 -2.46
CA LEU A 11 0.66 18.99 -3.21
C LEU A 11 1.70 20.05 -2.86
N ASN A 12 2.01 20.24 -1.57
CA ASN A 12 3.11 21.11 -1.17
C ASN A 12 4.45 20.64 -1.74
N LYS A 13 4.66 19.31 -1.83
CA LYS A 13 5.83 18.74 -2.49
C LYS A 13 5.79 18.94 -4.00
N VAL A 14 4.62 18.88 -4.66
CA VAL A 14 4.49 19.26 -6.08
C VAL A 14 4.94 20.69 -6.31
N GLU A 15 4.49 21.63 -5.49
CA GLU A 15 4.83 23.05 -5.61
C GLU A 15 6.34 23.29 -5.40
N GLN A 16 6.95 22.57 -4.46
CA GLN A 16 8.39 22.62 -4.20
C GLN A 16 9.21 21.95 -5.31
N ASP A 17 8.73 20.82 -5.82
CA ASP A 17 9.30 20.10 -6.95
C ASP A 17 9.22 20.98 -8.21
N ASP A 18 8.11 21.68 -8.46
CA ASP A 18 7.92 22.64 -9.56
C ASP A 18 8.87 23.83 -9.46
N GLN A 19 9.07 24.38 -8.25
CA GLN A 19 10.06 25.43 -8.03
C GLN A 19 11.48 24.93 -8.32
N SER A 20 11.82 23.72 -7.88
CA SER A 20 13.14 23.13 -8.14
C SER A 20 13.38 22.78 -9.62
N ILE A 21 12.37 22.28 -10.35
CA ILE A 21 12.47 22.08 -11.81
C ILE A 21 12.68 23.42 -12.50
N THR A 22 11.91 24.45 -12.13
CA THR A 22 12.02 25.79 -12.73
C THR A 22 13.41 26.40 -12.50
N GLU A 23 14.05 26.09 -11.36
CA GLU A 23 15.40 26.52 -11.01
C GLU A 23 16.50 25.67 -11.69
N PHE A 24 16.24 24.38 -11.97
CA PHE A 24 17.19 23.44 -12.59
C PHE A 24 17.07 23.29 -14.12
N THR A 25 16.07 23.89 -14.77
CA THR A 25 15.86 23.76 -16.23
C THR A 25 16.87 24.63 -16.99
N LEU A 26 18.11 24.17 -17.06
CA LEU A 26 19.05 24.50 -18.14
C LEU A 26 18.72 23.59 -19.34
N PRO A 27 18.76 24.11 -20.59
CA PRO A 27 18.40 23.32 -21.77
C PRO A 27 19.41 22.18 -21.96
N GLY A 28 18.99 20.94 -21.68
CA GLY A 28 19.78 19.73 -21.93
C GLY A 28 19.83 18.69 -20.81
N PHE A 29 19.31 18.99 -19.61
CA PHE A 29 19.22 17.98 -18.55
C PHE A 29 17.87 17.24 -18.61
N ALA A 30 17.93 15.90 -18.65
CA ALA A 30 16.75 15.05 -18.51
C ALA A 30 16.03 15.38 -17.19
N GLU A 31 14.71 15.55 -17.23
CA GLU A 31 13.91 15.84 -16.03
C GLU A 31 14.28 14.85 -14.93
N PRO A 32 14.66 15.32 -13.72
CA PRO A 32 14.91 14.41 -12.61
C PRO A 32 13.63 13.62 -12.35
N GLU A 33 13.72 12.29 -12.29
CA GLU A 33 12.56 11.46 -11.95
C GLU A 33 12.11 11.79 -10.51
N LEU A 34 11.15 12.70 -10.41
CA LEU A 34 10.63 13.15 -9.13
C LEU A 34 9.67 12.09 -8.60
N HIS A 35 10.15 11.38 -7.58
CA HIS A 35 9.41 10.34 -6.88
C HIS A 35 8.93 10.85 -5.52
N TYR A 36 7.62 10.74 -5.29
CA TYR A 36 7.02 10.96 -3.97
C TYR A 36 6.89 9.61 -3.26
N THR A 37 7.59 9.46 -2.13
CA THR A 37 7.52 8.25 -1.31
C THR A 37 6.69 8.51 -0.05
N THR A 38 5.76 7.62 0.28
CA THR A 38 4.99 7.64 1.53
C THR A 38 5.05 6.29 2.21
N ASP A 39 5.11 6.27 3.54
CA ASP A 39 4.83 5.07 4.33
C ASP A 39 3.34 4.69 4.20
N ILE A 40 2.89 3.63 4.90
CA ILE A 40 1.46 3.32 5.05
C ILE A 40 0.94 3.96 6.34
N PRO A 41 0.54 5.24 6.35
CA PRO A 41 -0.06 5.89 7.51
C PRO A 41 -1.55 5.56 7.68
N TRP A 42 -2.09 4.64 6.87
CA TRP A 42 -3.53 4.45 6.69
C TRP A 42 -4.01 3.17 7.39
N PRO A 43 -5.06 3.25 8.23
CA PRO A 43 -5.66 2.05 8.84
C PRO A 43 -6.40 1.17 7.81
N SER A 44 -6.56 1.64 6.57
CA SER A 44 -7.30 0.93 5.52
C SER A 44 -6.64 1.05 4.16
N MET A 45 -6.38 -0.10 3.52
CA MET A 45 -5.89 -0.18 2.13
C MET A 45 -6.84 0.47 1.12
N TRP A 46 -8.15 0.48 1.42
CA TRP A 46 -9.12 1.19 0.59
C TRP A 46 -8.94 2.71 0.63
N ALA A 47 -8.56 3.26 1.79
CA ALA A 47 -8.26 4.69 1.90
C ALA A 47 -6.99 5.04 1.11
N PHE A 48 -6.00 4.15 1.11
CA PHE A 48 -4.80 4.32 0.30
C PHE A 48 -5.08 4.22 -1.21
N ALA A 49 -5.93 3.28 -1.64
CA ALA A 49 -6.36 3.21 -3.04
C ALA A 49 -7.14 4.46 -3.50
N ARG A 50 -7.97 5.03 -2.62
CA ARG A 50 -8.64 6.32 -2.86
C ARG A 50 -7.64 7.45 -3.02
N PHE A 51 -6.61 7.48 -2.16
CA PHE A 51 -5.52 8.45 -2.27
C PHE A 51 -4.76 8.30 -3.58
N ALA A 52 -4.43 7.08 -3.99
CA ALA A 52 -3.73 6.81 -5.24
C ALA A 52 -4.55 7.25 -6.47
N TYR A 53 -5.86 7.03 -6.44
CA TYR A 53 -6.74 7.53 -7.51
C TYR A 53 -6.73 9.07 -7.57
N ILE A 54 -6.84 9.74 -6.41
CA ILE A 54 -6.80 11.21 -6.38
C ILE A 54 -5.44 11.71 -6.85
N SER A 55 -4.34 11.10 -6.42
CA SER A 55 -2.99 11.52 -6.85
C SER A 55 -2.83 11.42 -8.36
N GLU A 56 -3.41 10.40 -9.02
CA GLU A 56 -3.38 10.27 -10.47
C GLU A 56 -4.10 11.42 -11.19
N GLN A 57 -5.18 11.96 -10.60
CA GLN A 57 -5.86 13.15 -11.12
C GLN A 57 -5.02 14.42 -10.98
N TYR A 58 -4.09 14.46 -10.02
CA TYR A 58 -3.10 15.53 -9.85
C TYR A 58 -1.76 15.23 -10.53
N GLY A 59 -1.69 14.20 -11.39
CA GLY A 59 -0.49 13.91 -12.19
C GLY A 59 0.53 12.97 -11.54
N TYR A 60 0.17 12.28 -10.46
CA TYR A 60 1.05 11.32 -9.78
C TYR A 60 0.52 9.90 -9.90
N ARG A 61 1.28 9.03 -10.59
CA ARG A 61 0.90 7.64 -10.80
C ARG A 61 1.56 6.71 -9.78
N TYR A 62 0.77 5.76 -9.28
CA TYR A 62 1.28 4.75 -8.36
C TYR A 62 2.32 3.86 -9.05
N GLY A 63 3.57 3.94 -8.56
CA GLY A 63 4.74 3.23 -9.08
C GLY A 63 5.07 1.92 -8.36
N GLY A 64 4.39 1.62 -7.26
CA GLY A 64 4.59 0.38 -6.49
C GLY A 64 5.32 0.59 -5.17
N LEU A 65 6.01 -0.45 -4.70
CA LEU A 65 6.83 -0.39 -3.49
C LEU A 65 8.24 0.07 -3.81
N ASN A 66 8.82 0.87 -2.91
CA ASN A 66 10.24 1.19 -2.96
C ASN A 66 11.08 -0.05 -2.61
N PRO A 67 11.91 -0.59 -3.53
CA PRO A 67 12.73 -1.77 -3.30
C PRO A 67 13.81 -1.53 -2.24
N ASP A 68 14.35 -0.32 -2.14
CA ASP A 68 15.47 0.04 -1.27
C ASP A 68 15.04 0.04 0.21
N LEU A 69 13.76 0.29 0.46
CA LEU A 69 13.21 0.40 1.81
C LEU A 69 12.52 -0.89 2.28
N VAL A 70 12.48 -1.96 1.47
CA VAL A 70 11.84 -3.25 1.82
C VAL A 70 12.45 -3.88 3.08
N GLY A 71 13.73 -3.60 3.38
CA GLY A 71 14.43 -4.10 4.56
C GLY A 71 14.10 -3.39 5.88
N THR A 72 13.45 -2.22 5.85
CA THR A 72 13.21 -1.39 7.05
C THR A 72 12.01 -1.84 7.88
N GLY A 73 11.33 -2.92 7.48
CA GLY A 73 10.14 -3.44 8.15
C GLY A 73 8.88 -2.60 7.94
N ARG A 74 8.97 -1.47 7.23
CA ARG A 74 7.84 -0.62 6.85
C ARG A 74 7.75 -0.56 5.32
N PRO A 75 6.64 -1.00 4.71
CA PRO A 75 6.44 -0.87 3.28
C PRO A 75 6.27 0.61 2.90
N PHE A 76 7.16 1.12 2.03
CA PHE A 76 7.07 2.45 1.45
C PHE A 76 6.58 2.37 0.01
N PHE A 77 5.64 3.23 -0.33
CA PHE A 77 5.02 3.29 -1.65
C PHE A 77 5.51 4.49 -2.44
N ILE A 78 5.81 4.28 -3.72
CA ILE A 78 6.30 5.30 -4.65
C ILE A 78 5.15 5.80 -5.52
N PHE A 79 5.09 7.11 -5.70
CA PHE A 79 4.28 7.82 -6.68
C PHE A 79 5.22 8.55 -7.64
N ARG A 80 5.17 8.18 -8.93
CA ARG A 80 5.96 8.81 -9.99
C ARG A 80 5.17 9.97 -10.56
N ARG A 81 5.82 11.11 -10.72
CA ARG A 81 5.26 12.27 -11.41
C ARG A 81 5.13 11.98 -12.91
N LEU A 82 4.00 12.33 -13.51
CA LEU A 82 3.81 12.30 -14.96
C LEU A 82 4.36 13.57 -15.61
N PRO A 83 4.75 13.51 -16.90
CA PRO A 83 5.22 14.69 -17.62
C PRO A 83 4.12 15.78 -17.75
N ASP A 84 2.85 15.39 -17.76
CA ASP A 84 1.69 16.30 -17.82
C ASP A 84 1.14 16.67 -16.43
N ALA A 85 1.89 16.40 -15.35
CA ALA A 85 1.39 16.54 -13.99
C ALA A 85 0.90 17.94 -13.65
N ARG A 86 1.63 18.97 -14.13
CA ARG A 86 1.26 20.38 -13.90
C ARG A 86 -0.09 20.73 -14.52
N LEU A 87 -0.27 20.41 -15.82
CA LEU A 87 -1.52 20.66 -16.53
C LEU A 87 -2.70 19.92 -15.88
N ARG A 88 -2.48 18.68 -15.45
CA ARG A 88 -3.51 17.90 -14.73
C ARG A 88 -3.83 18.50 -13.37
N ALA A 89 -2.82 18.91 -12.61
CA ALA A 89 -3.02 19.53 -11.31
C ALA A 89 -3.79 20.85 -11.42
N GLU A 90 -3.47 21.70 -12.40
CA GLU A 90 -4.18 22.94 -12.69
C GLU A 90 -5.65 22.67 -13.08
N GLN A 91 -5.89 21.72 -13.99
CA GLN A 91 -7.25 21.31 -14.39
C GLN A 91 -8.05 20.72 -13.21
N ALA A 92 -7.43 19.87 -12.40
CA ALA A 92 -8.04 19.29 -11.21
C ALA A 92 -8.35 20.36 -10.16
N HIS A 93 -7.48 21.36 -9.99
CA HIS A 93 -7.70 22.47 -9.06
C HIS A 93 -8.83 23.38 -9.54
N ALA A 94 -8.87 23.70 -10.83
CA ALA A 94 -9.96 24.48 -11.43
C ALA A 94 -11.32 23.78 -11.27
N ARG A 95 -11.35 22.45 -11.43
CA ARG A 95 -12.58 21.65 -11.30
C ARG A 95 -12.99 21.39 -9.86
N PHE A 96 -12.03 21.32 -8.93
CA PHE A 96 -12.24 21.04 -7.51
C PHE A 96 -11.49 22.03 -6.59
N PRO A 97 -11.87 23.32 -6.60
CA PRO A 97 -11.11 24.38 -5.91
C PRO A 97 -11.10 24.21 -4.39
N LYS A 98 -12.12 23.56 -3.81
CA LYS A 98 -12.22 23.31 -2.36
C LYS A 98 -11.72 21.91 -1.94
N ALA A 99 -11.09 21.14 -2.82
CA ALA A 99 -10.64 19.77 -2.55
C ALA A 99 -9.82 19.63 -1.26
N LEU A 100 -8.95 20.60 -0.98
CA LEU A 100 -8.04 20.59 0.17
C LEU A 100 -8.66 21.17 1.45
N SER A 101 -9.66 22.03 1.31
CA SER A 101 -10.22 22.83 2.42
C SER A 101 -11.51 22.27 2.99
N GLY A 102 -12.07 21.18 2.46
CA GLY A 102 -13.42 20.79 2.90
C GLY A 102 -14.28 20.11 1.85
N GLY A 103 -14.03 20.45 0.60
CA GLY A 103 -14.94 20.22 -0.51
C GLY A 103 -14.83 18.85 -1.16
N GLN A 104 -15.46 18.79 -2.33
CA GLN A 104 -15.51 17.61 -3.17
C GLN A 104 -14.12 17.24 -3.70
N LEU A 105 -13.80 15.94 -3.64
CA LEU A 105 -12.60 15.37 -4.23
C LEU A 105 -12.95 14.71 -5.57
N PRO A 106 -12.00 14.62 -6.52
CA PRO A 106 -12.23 13.94 -7.79
C PRO A 106 -12.85 12.55 -7.60
N GLY A 107 -13.97 12.28 -8.27
CA GLY A 107 -14.65 10.98 -8.25
C GLY A 107 -15.35 10.62 -6.91
N MET A 108 -15.45 11.55 -5.97
CA MET A 108 -16.02 11.30 -4.64
C MET A 108 -17.16 12.28 -4.32
N ARG A 109 -18.13 11.84 -3.52
CA ARG A 109 -19.15 12.74 -2.94
C ARG A 109 -18.60 13.43 -1.68
N PRO A 110 -18.88 14.73 -1.49
CA PRO A 110 -18.55 15.41 -0.24
C PRO A 110 -19.41 14.88 0.93
N TRP A 111 -18.79 14.77 2.13
CA TRP A 111 -19.37 14.54 3.47
C TRP A 111 -19.53 13.09 3.99
N PRO A 112 -19.38 12.83 5.32
CA PRO A 112 -18.26 13.15 6.21
C PRO A 112 -17.04 12.23 6.02
N PHE A 113 -17.17 11.16 5.23
CA PHE A 113 -16.07 10.35 4.74
C PHE A 113 -16.16 10.33 3.21
N PRO A 114 -15.08 10.61 2.46
CA PRO A 114 -15.17 10.64 1.00
C PRO A 114 -15.58 9.26 0.47
N VAL A 115 -16.84 9.15 0.02
CA VAL A 115 -17.43 7.93 -0.54
C VAL A 115 -17.30 7.99 -2.06
N LEU A 116 -16.86 6.88 -2.65
CA LEU A 116 -16.81 6.68 -4.09
C LEU A 116 -18.23 6.71 -4.63
N SER A 117 -18.60 7.77 -5.34
CA SER A 117 -19.97 7.98 -5.82
C SER A 117 -20.18 7.48 -7.23
N GLN A 118 -19.16 7.50 -8.08
CA GLN A 118 -19.25 7.09 -9.48
C GLN A 118 -18.87 5.62 -9.66
N PRO A 119 -19.66 4.82 -10.40
CA PRO A 119 -19.40 3.39 -10.60
C PRO A 119 -18.10 3.12 -11.37
N GLU A 120 -17.75 3.99 -12.32
CA GLU A 120 -16.49 3.96 -13.06
C GLU A 120 -15.29 4.15 -12.12
N VAL A 121 -15.34 5.19 -11.30
CA VAL A 121 -14.32 5.47 -10.27
C VAL A 121 -14.20 4.33 -9.26
N ARG A 122 -15.32 3.69 -8.90
CA ARG A 122 -15.30 2.50 -8.04
C ARG A 122 -14.52 1.35 -8.68
N ARG A 123 -14.65 1.15 -9.99
CA ARG A 123 -13.92 0.10 -10.72
C ARG A 123 -12.42 0.40 -10.73
N GLU A 124 -12.04 1.63 -11.04
CA GLU A 124 -10.63 2.06 -11.06
C GLU A 124 -9.98 1.96 -9.69
N VAL A 125 -10.63 2.48 -8.65
CA VAL A 125 -10.12 2.36 -7.27
C VAL A 125 -10.03 0.91 -6.82
N LYS A 126 -10.94 0.03 -7.28
CA LYS A 126 -10.88 -1.41 -6.99
C LYS A 126 -9.68 -2.07 -7.67
N LEU A 127 -9.31 -1.66 -8.88
CA LEU A 127 -8.10 -2.12 -9.57
C LEU A 127 -6.84 -1.61 -8.88
N LEU A 128 -6.78 -0.33 -8.51
CA LEU A 128 -5.69 0.24 -7.71
C LEU A 128 -5.55 -0.47 -6.36
N HIS A 129 -6.67 -0.73 -5.68
CA HIS A 129 -6.68 -1.50 -4.45
C HIS A 129 -6.15 -2.92 -4.65
N ALA A 130 -6.51 -3.60 -5.74
CA ALA A 130 -5.97 -4.91 -6.06
C ALA A 130 -4.44 -4.84 -6.28
N ARG A 131 -3.95 -3.84 -7.02
CA ARG A 131 -2.52 -3.61 -7.27
C ARG A 131 -1.73 -3.38 -5.97
N ILE A 132 -2.17 -2.42 -5.16
CA ILE A 132 -1.58 -2.11 -3.84
C ILE A 132 -1.56 -3.35 -2.93
N ARG A 133 -2.64 -4.15 -2.96
CA ARG A 133 -2.76 -5.33 -2.11
C ARG A 133 -1.83 -6.45 -2.55
N VAL A 134 -1.62 -6.62 -3.85
CA VAL A 134 -0.62 -7.54 -4.41
C VAL A 134 0.77 -7.13 -3.96
N ASP A 135 1.10 -5.84 -4.07
CA ASP A 135 2.36 -5.27 -3.64
C ASP A 135 2.59 -5.48 -2.13
N TYR A 136 1.64 -5.07 -1.29
CA TYR A 136 1.74 -5.23 0.16
C TYR A 136 1.91 -6.70 0.58
N PHE A 137 1.12 -7.61 0.00
CA PHE A 137 1.24 -9.03 0.32
C PHE A 137 2.50 -9.67 -0.26
N SER A 138 3.13 -9.10 -1.29
CA SER A 138 4.43 -9.58 -1.77
C SER A 138 5.52 -9.36 -0.71
N VAL A 139 5.45 -8.24 0.04
CA VAL A 139 6.37 -7.92 1.15
C VAL A 139 6.08 -8.82 2.35
N LEU A 140 4.81 -8.91 2.78
CA LEU A 140 4.39 -9.78 3.89
C LEU A 140 4.63 -11.27 3.58
N GLY A 141 4.47 -11.63 2.31
CA GLY A 141 4.77 -12.93 1.74
C GLY A 141 6.26 -13.27 1.77
N ARG A 142 7.16 -12.29 1.85
CA ARG A 142 8.60 -12.53 1.94
C ARG A 142 9.08 -12.78 3.37
N GLN A 143 8.25 -12.48 4.37
CA GLN A 143 8.56 -12.72 5.78
C GLN A 143 8.68 -14.23 6.04
N ARG A 144 9.82 -14.66 6.58
CA ARG A 144 10.13 -16.08 6.83
C ARG A 144 9.24 -16.62 7.95
N LEU A 145 8.70 -17.83 7.77
CA LEU A 145 7.90 -18.53 8.81
C LEU A 145 8.76 -19.10 9.94
N LYS A 146 10.04 -19.34 9.67
CA LYS A 146 11.00 -19.94 10.60
C LYS A 146 11.02 -19.27 12.00
N PRO A 147 11.14 -17.93 12.13
CA PRO A 147 11.10 -17.28 13.44
C PRO A 147 9.77 -17.48 14.19
N TRP A 148 8.64 -17.56 13.49
CA TRP A 148 7.34 -17.79 14.11
C TRP A 148 7.20 -19.21 14.67
N PHE A 149 7.66 -20.22 13.94
CA PHE A 149 7.68 -21.59 14.45
C PHE A 149 8.62 -21.73 15.65
N ILE A 150 9.78 -21.06 15.63
CA ILE A 150 10.70 -21.01 16.77
C ILE A 150 10.01 -20.33 17.97
N ALA A 151 9.35 -19.19 17.77
CA ALA A 151 8.65 -18.49 18.83
C ALA A 151 7.52 -19.32 19.44
N ILE A 152 6.73 -20.04 18.64
CA ILE A 152 5.71 -20.97 19.14
C ILE A 152 6.35 -22.04 20.02
N GLY A 153 7.45 -22.67 19.56
CA GLY A 153 8.15 -23.68 20.35
C GLY A 153 8.66 -23.14 21.69
N VAL A 154 9.28 -21.95 21.68
CA VAL A 154 9.80 -21.29 22.89
C VAL A 154 8.67 -20.94 23.86
N VAL A 155 7.57 -20.38 23.38
CA VAL A 155 6.41 -20.02 24.22
C VAL A 155 5.75 -21.26 24.81
N SER A 156 5.58 -22.32 24.01
CA SER A 156 5.07 -23.60 24.51
C SER A 156 5.96 -24.19 25.59
N LEU A 157 7.28 -24.15 25.41
CA LEU A 157 8.24 -24.63 26.41
C LEU A 157 8.19 -23.77 27.69
N ALA A 158 8.14 -22.44 27.55
CA ALA A 158 8.02 -21.53 28.69
C ALA A 158 6.73 -21.78 29.49
N LEU A 159 5.61 -22.05 28.82
CA LEU A 159 4.35 -22.39 29.49
C LEU A 159 4.45 -23.69 30.30
N ILE A 160 5.14 -24.71 29.80
CA ILE A 160 5.38 -25.95 30.55
C ILE A 160 6.21 -25.67 31.82
N VAL A 161 7.30 -24.91 31.66
CA VAL A 161 8.24 -24.60 32.75
C VAL A 161 7.56 -23.74 33.84
N VAL A 162 6.83 -22.69 33.45
CA VAL A 162 6.16 -21.78 34.40
C VAL A 162 5.04 -22.46 35.17
N ASN A 163 4.28 -23.35 34.52
CA ASN A 163 3.20 -24.07 35.20
C ASN A 163 3.70 -25.26 36.03
N GLY A 164 5.00 -25.61 35.97
CA GLY A 164 5.56 -26.77 36.66
C GLY A 164 4.99 -28.12 36.19
N GLN A 165 4.27 -28.12 35.06
CA GLN A 165 3.53 -29.28 34.54
C GLN A 165 4.43 -30.12 33.63
N PHE A 166 5.43 -30.79 34.22
CA PHE A 166 6.24 -31.82 33.54
C PHE A 166 5.53 -33.17 33.42
N ASN A 167 4.27 -33.25 33.86
CA ASN A 167 3.39 -34.39 33.69
C ASN A 167 2.93 -34.52 32.23
N SER A 168 2.64 -35.76 31.81
CA SER A 168 2.26 -36.11 30.44
C SER A 168 1.11 -35.27 29.89
N ALA A 169 0.14 -34.90 30.74
CA ALA A 169 -0.98 -34.03 30.41
C ALA A 169 -0.55 -32.60 30.00
N GLY A 170 0.40 -31.99 30.72
CA GLY A 170 0.90 -30.65 30.40
C GLY A 170 1.67 -30.61 29.08
N VAL A 171 2.47 -31.65 28.82
CA VAL A 171 3.19 -31.82 27.56
C VAL A 171 2.24 -32.03 26.38
N LEU A 172 1.20 -32.87 26.55
CA LEU A 172 0.16 -33.08 25.55
C LEU A 172 -0.60 -31.79 25.22
N PHE A 173 -0.96 -30.99 26.22
CA PHE A 173 -1.65 -29.71 26.01
C PHE A 173 -0.76 -28.72 25.25
N ALA A 174 0.51 -28.57 25.65
CA ALA A 174 1.46 -27.68 24.99
C ALA A 174 1.74 -28.11 23.53
N ALA A 175 1.85 -29.41 23.28
CA ALA A 175 1.98 -29.97 21.94
C ALA A 175 0.73 -29.69 21.09
N GLY A 176 -0.46 -29.92 21.64
CA GLY A 176 -1.73 -29.63 20.98
C GLY A 176 -1.88 -28.14 20.62
N ALA A 177 -1.53 -27.25 21.55
CA ALA A 177 -1.52 -25.81 21.31
C ALA A 177 -0.51 -25.41 20.22
N ALA A 178 0.69 -25.96 20.25
CA ALA A 178 1.73 -25.70 19.24
C ALA A 178 1.30 -26.15 17.83
N VAL A 179 0.70 -27.35 17.72
CA VAL A 179 0.17 -27.87 16.45
C VAL A 179 -0.97 -27.00 15.95
N THR A 180 -1.89 -26.59 16.83
CA THR A 180 -3.03 -25.72 16.47
C THR A 180 -2.56 -24.35 15.98
N LEU A 181 -1.64 -23.71 16.68
CA LEU A 181 -1.03 -22.43 16.28
C LEU A 181 -0.29 -22.56 14.94
N SER A 182 0.46 -23.64 14.76
CA SER A 182 1.16 -23.94 13.51
C SER A 182 0.21 -24.11 12.34
N ALA A 183 -0.87 -24.89 12.53
CA ALA A 183 -1.92 -25.09 11.52
C ALA A 183 -2.63 -23.77 11.17
N LEU A 184 -2.90 -22.92 12.17
CA LEU A 184 -3.51 -21.61 11.97
C LEU A 184 -2.60 -20.69 11.13
N LEU A 185 -1.29 -20.66 11.42
CA LEU A 185 -0.31 -19.89 10.63
C LEU A 185 -0.25 -20.35 9.18
N VAL A 186 -0.18 -21.67 8.95
CA VAL A 186 -0.14 -22.24 7.59
C VAL A 186 -1.44 -21.92 6.84
N THR A 187 -2.59 -22.10 7.48
CA THR A 187 -3.91 -21.84 6.89
C THR A 187 -4.08 -20.36 6.54
N SER A 188 -3.72 -19.46 7.46
CA SER A 188 -3.74 -18.01 7.24
C SER A 188 -2.94 -17.63 5.99
N ARG A 189 -1.75 -18.21 5.84
CA ARG A 189 -0.88 -17.95 4.69
C ARG A 189 -1.40 -18.54 3.40
N MET A 190 -2.02 -19.73 3.45
CA MET A 190 -2.67 -20.32 2.28
C MET A 190 -3.84 -19.45 1.80
N LEU A 191 -4.66 -18.93 2.73
CA LEU A 191 -5.72 -17.98 2.43
C LEU A 191 -5.17 -16.68 1.84
N MET A 192 -4.06 -16.15 2.36
CA MET A 192 -3.38 -14.99 1.77
C MET A 192 -2.92 -15.26 0.34
N ARG A 193 -2.30 -16.41 0.06
CA ARG A 193 -1.88 -16.81 -1.29
C ARG A 193 -3.07 -16.95 -2.25
N ARG A 194 -4.15 -17.59 -1.80
CA ARG A 194 -5.38 -17.71 -2.60
C ARG A 194 -5.99 -16.34 -2.91
N ARG A 195 -6.05 -15.46 -1.92
CA ARG A 195 -6.51 -14.07 -2.10
C ARG A 195 -5.61 -13.31 -3.08
N LEU A 196 -4.29 -13.48 -2.99
CA LEU A 196 -3.33 -12.86 -3.91
C LEU A 196 -3.62 -13.26 -5.37
N MET A 197 -3.80 -14.56 -5.63
CA MET A 197 -4.14 -15.05 -6.97
C MET A 197 -5.46 -14.47 -7.47
N ALA A 198 -6.46 -14.31 -6.61
CA ALA A 198 -7.73 -13.69 -7.00
C ALA A 198 -7.56 -12.22 -7.42
N TYR A 199 -6.69 -11.46 -6.74
CA TYR A 199 -6.37 -10.08 -7.12
C TYR A 199 -5.56 -10.01 -8.41
N GLN A 200 -4.59 -10.91 -8.61
CA GLN A 200 -3.82 -10.99 -9.85
C GLN A 200 -4.74 -11.29 -11.04
N ARG A 201 -5.62 -12.30 -10.94
CA ARG A 201 -6.62 -12.58 -11.97
C ARG A 201 -7.52 -11.38 -12.28
N MET A 202 -7.83 -10.56 -11.27
CA MET A 202 -8.62 -9.35 -11.47
C MET A 202 -7.88 -8.29 -12.28
N LEU A 203 -6.57 -8.15 -12.07
CA LEU A 203 -5.69 -7.26 -12.84
C LEU A 203 -5.48 -7.80 -14.26
N ASP A 204 -5.26 -9.11 -14.41
CA ASP A 204 -5.08 -9.77 -15.71
C ASP A 204 -6.31 -9.59 -16.60
N ARG A 205 -7.53 -9.76 -16.04
CA ARG A 205 -8.79 -9.49 -16.76
C ARG A 205 -8.96 -8.04 -17.17
N ALA A 206 -8.30 -7.11 -16.50
CA ALA A 206 -8.30 -5.70 -16.88
C ALA A 206 -7.18 -5.37 -17.89
N GLY A 207 -6.40 -6.36 -18.34
CA GLY A 207 -5.26 -6.16 -19.23
C GLY A 207 -4.06 -5.52 -18.53
N ILE A 208 -4.05 -5.45 -17.20
CA ILE A 208 -2.99 -4.80 -16.42
C ILE A 208 -2.02 -5.86 -15.94
N THR A 209 -0.92 -6.07 -16.68
CA THR A 209 0.21 -6.90 -16.24
C THR A 209 1.02 -6.14 -15.20
N TRP A 210 0.75 -6.38 -13.91
CA TRP A 210 1.50 -5.79 -12.81
C TRP A 210 2.43 -6.81 -12.17
N ARG A 211 3.74 -6.58 -12.25
CA ARG A 211 4.75 -7.38 -11.56
C ARG A 211 5.17 -6.69 -10.25
N PRO A 212 4.81 -7.23 -9.07
CA PRO A 212 5.20 -6.64 -7.80
C PRO A 212 6.72 -6.63 -7.65
N GLY A 213 7.31 -5.45 -7.47
CA GLY A 213 8.76 -5.29 -7.26
C GLY A 213 9.60 -5.23 -8.54
N CYS A 214 9.00 -5.26 -9.73
CA CYS A 214 9.65 -4.75 -10.94
C CYS A 214 9.28 -3.27 -11.05
N GLN A 215 10.29 -2.41 -11.04
CA GLN A 215 10.17 -1.08 -11.63
C GLN A 215 9.65 -1.29 -13.06
N PRO A 216 8.55 -0.64 -13.51
CA PRO A 216 8.20 -0.70 -14.91
C PRO A 216 9.35 -0.05 -15.67
N ASP A 217 9.99 -0.84 -16.53
CA ASP A 217 11.08 -0.41 -17.39
C ASP A 217 10.66 0.89 -18.11
N ASN A 218 11.58 1.86 -18.11
CA ASN A 218 11.39 3.21 -18.65
C ASN A 218 10.87 3.23 -20.08
#